data_AF-A0A1F5ENC2-F1
#
_entry.id   AF-A0A1F5ENC2-F1
#
_cell.length_a   1.000
_cell.length_b   1.000
_cell.length_c   1.000
_cell.angle_alpha   90.00
_cell.angle_beta   90.00
_cell.angle_gamma   90.00
#
_symmetry.space_group_name_H-M   'P 1'
#
loop_
_entity.id
_entity.type
_entity.pdbx_description
1 polymer ?
#
loop_
_entity_poly.entity_id
_entity_poly.type
_entity_poly.pdbx_seq_one_letter_code
_entity_poly.pdbx_strand_id
1 'polypeptide(L)'
;MLAVIIFGYFLIVLFINHNLNVEIVAEIVTSITLVLALATYFYQKNKDKNLMATEVISFFRKEIIPQCDSFIFFVRQKKGESYYFQKVRLDNPNFEYINKNYATAVVEQNNIYRELKTWPMQTTLLNMLTELALKIKYFKIVDHDALNTIKAPFVEMVEINAVVLLMHRDIVSGNSTYLEVINLYLHWKDSVDRRLPDERSNELMMKIADNVLAVEKVIAVKKK
;
A
#
# COMPACT_ATOMS: atom_id res chain seq x y z
N MET A 1 34.58 -2.32 3.60
CA MET A 1 35.90 -2.93 3.85
C MET A 1 37.05 -1.94 3.64
N LEU A 2 37.24 -1.36 2.45
CA LEU A 2 38.38 -0.46 2.19
C LEU A 2 38.46 0.73 3.17
N ALA A 3 37.34 1.39 3.44
CA ALA A 3 37.27 2.51 4.38
C ALA A 3 37.62 2.12 5.84
N VAL A 4 37.30 0.88 6.25
CA VAL A 4 37.60 0.37 7.60
C VAL A 4 39.11 0.10 7.74
N ILE A 5 39.73 -0.41 6.69
CA ILE A 5 41.18 -0.67 6.64
C ILE A 5 41.96 0.65 6.66
N ILE A 6 41.53 1.64 5.87
CA ILE A 6 42.14 2.97 5.82
C ILE A 6 42.00 3.69 7.16
N PHE A 7 40.83 3.59 7.81
CA PHE A 7 40.58 4.20 9.11
C PHE A 7 41.37 3.52 10.25
N GLY A 8 41.47 2.19 10.23
CA GLY A 8 42.32 1.43 11.15
C GLY A 8 43.80 1.82 11.02
N TYR A 9 44.28 1.98 9.79
CA TYR A 9 45.66 2.44 9.53
C TYR A 9 45.88 3.88 10.04
N PHE A 10 44.92 4.77 9.85
CA PHE A 10 44.98 6.16 10.34
C PHE A 10 45.04 6.24 11.87
N LEU A 11 44.27 5.41 12.59
CA LEU A 11 44.32 5.32 14.05
C LEU A 11 45.65 4.77 14.56
N ILE A 12 46.23 3.76 13.88
CA ILE A 12 47.55 3.22 14.22
C ILE A 12 48.63 4.29 14.03
N VAL A 13 48.57 5.06 12.94
CA VAL A 13 49.51 6.16 12.67
C VAL A 13 49.40 7.27 13.72
N LEU A 14 48.18 7.65 14.14
CA LEU A 14 47.96 8.61 15.21
C LEU A 14 48.48 8.10 16.57
N PHE A 15 48.27 6.84 16.89
CA PHE A 15 48.76 6.23 18.13
C PHE A 15 50.29 6.23 18.21
N ILE A 16 50.95 5.84 17.11
CA ILE A 16 52.43 5.78 17.04
C ILE A 16 53.05 7.18 17.04
N ASN A 17 52.46 8.16 16.34
CA ASN A 17 53.08 9.47 16.16
C ASN A 17 52.73 10.50 17.24
N HIS A 18 51.68 10.31 18.06
CA HIS A 18 51.22 11.33 19.01
C HIS A 18 51.16 10.90 20.48
N ASN A 19 51.66 9.71 20.86
CA ASN A 19 51.65 9.23 22.26
C ASN A 19 50.26 9.37 22.90
N LEU A 20 49.20 9.14 22.12
CA LEU A 20 47.83 9.24 22.59
C LEU A 20 47.56 8.17 23.65
N ASN A 21 46.92 8.57 24.75
CA ASN A 21 46.53 7.63 25.82
C ASN A 21 45.70 6.49 25.20
N VAL A 22 46.07 5.25 25.50
CA VAL A 22 45.40 4.02 25.06
C VAL A 22 43.90 4.06 25.38
N GLU A 23 43.51 4.64 26.52
CA GLU A 23 42.10 4.80 26.90
C GLU A 23 41.33 5.69 25.91
N ILE A 24 41.91 6.82 25.48
CA ILE A 24 41.29 7.75 24.54
C ILE A 24 41.12 7.08 23.17
N VAL A 25 42.13 6.34 22.72
CA VAL A 25 42.04 5.60 21.45
C VAL A 25 41.01 4.47 21.55
N ALA A 26 40.94 3.77 22.68
CA ALA A 26 39.94 2.74 22.92
C ALA A 26 38.52 3.32 22.91
N GLU A 27 38.27 4.45 23.60
CA GLU A 27 36.96 5.12 23.60
C GLU A 27 36.52 5.56 22.21
N ILE A 28 37.45 6.12 21.41
CA ILE A 28 37.19 6.52 20.02
C ILE A 28 36.84 5.29 19.18
N VAL A 29 37.63 4.22 19.27
CA VAL A 29 37.39 2.98 18.53
C VAL A 29 36.05 2.35 18.91
N THR A 30 35.73 2.28 20.21
CA THR A 30 34.46 1.73 20.70
C THR A 30 33.27 2.54 20.22
N SER A 31 33.37 3.88 20.28
CA SER A 31 32.30 4.78 19.82
C SER A 31 32.05 4.64 18.32
N ILE A 32 33.11 4.56 17.51
CA ILE A 32 32.99 4.39 16.06
C ILE A 32 32.45 3.00 15.71
N THR A 33 32.88 1.97 16.43
CA THR A 33 32.37 0.60 16.25
C THR A 33 30.87 0.53 16.54
N LEU A 34 30.42 1.21 17.61
CA LEU A 34 29.01 1.32 17.96
C LEU A 34 28.21 2.05 16.86
N VAL A 35 28.72 3.17 16.35
CA VAL A 35 28.09 3.92 15.25
C VAL A 35 28.00 3.07 13.99
N LEU A 36 29.06 2.35 13.61
CA LEU A 36 29.07 1.45 12.46
C LEU A 36 28.08 0.28 12.63
N ALA A 37 28.00 -0.29 13.83
CA ALA A 37 27.04 -1.35 14.15
C ALA A 37 25.60 -0.84 14.02
N LEU A 38 25.30 0.35 14.55
CA LEU A 38 23.99 0.99 14.40
C LEU A 38 23.67 1.31 12.94
N ALA A 39 24.61 1.89 12.20
CA ALA A 39 24.42 2.19 10.78
C ALA A 39 24.15 0.92 9.95
N THR A 40 24.90 -0.15 10.22
CA THR A 40 24.71 -1.46 9.57
C THR A 40 23.35 -2.06 9.95
N TYR A 41 22.97 -1.98 11.22
CA TYR A 41 21.66 -2.44 11.70
C TYR A 41 20.51 -1.69 11.01
N PHE A 42 20.56 -0.36 10.96
CA PHE A 42 19.53 0.44 10.30
C PHE A 42 19.49 0.20 8.78
N TYR A 43 20.65 0.04 8.15
CA TYR A 43 20.74 -0.29 6.73
C TYR A 43 20.10 -1.65 6.43
N GLN A 44 20.46 -2.69 7.19
CA GLN A 44 19.91 -4.03 7.03
C GLN A 44 18.39 -4.03 7.29
N LYS A 45 17.96 -3.36 8.36
CA LYS A 45 16.53 -3.19 8.69
C LYS A 45 15.75 -2.52 7.55
N ASN A 46 16.32 -1.53 6.88
CA ASN A 46 15.67 -0.86 5.75
C ASN A 46 15.61 -1.77 4.52
N LYS A 47 16.68 -2.50 4.24
CA LYS A 47 16.73 -3.50 3.16
C LYS A 47 15.67 -4.59 3.38
N ASP A 48 15.53 -5.09 4.60
CA ASP A 48 14.53 -6.10 4.95
C ASP A 48 13.12 -5.55 4.74
N LYS A 49 12.84 -4.31 5.14
CA LYS A 49 11.55 -3.65 4.88
C LYS A 49 11.21 -3.56 3.38
N ASN A 50 12.18 -3.20 2.54
CA ASN A 50 11.98 -3.15 1.09
C ASN A 50 11.63 -4.53 0.51
N LEU A 51 12.32 -5.58 1.00
CA LEU A 51 12.04 -6.95 0.59
C LEU A 51 10.62 -7.37 1.00
N MET A 52 10.24 -7.13 2.26
CA MET A 52 8.90 -7.45 2.79
C MET A 52 7.80 -6.70 2.01
N ALA A 53 8.03 -5.43 1.66
CA ALA A 53 7.09 -4.66 0.83
C ALA A 53 6.95 -5.28 -0.57
N THR A 54 8.04 -5.75 -1.17
CA THR A 54 8.02 -6.41 -2.47
C THR A 54 7.26 -7.74 -2.42
N GLU A 55 7.44 -8.53 -1.36
CA GLU A 55 6.71 -9.78 -1.16
C GLU A 55 5.20 -9.55 -1.01
N VAL A 56 4.80 -8.54 -0.24
CA VAL A 56 3.38 -8.14 -0.10
C VAL A 56 2.79 -7.72 -1.43
N ILE A 57 3.52 -6.91 -2.22
CA ILE A 57 3.08 -6.51 -3.56
C ILE A 57 2.97 -7.73 -4.49
N SER A 58 3.92 -8.66 -4.43
CA SER A 58 3.88 -9.89 -5.21
C SER A 58 2.66 -10.74 -4.85
N PHE A 59 2.38 -10.92 -3.55
CA PHE A 59 1.19 -11.64 -3.08
C PHE A 59 -0.09 -10.97 -3.59
N PHE A 60 -0.19 -9.64 -3.48
CA PHE A 60 -1.33 -8.90 -3.99
C PHE A 60 -1.55 -9.13 -5.50
N ARG A 61 -0.48 -9.04 -6.30
CA ARG A 61 -0.57 -9.14 -7.76
C ARG A 61 -0.80 -10.56 -8.27
N LYS A 62 -0.22 -11.57 -7.60
CA LYS A 62 -0.28 -12.97 -8.06
C LYS A 62 -1.48 -13.73 -7.53
N GLU A 63 -1.96 -13.39 -6.33
CA GLU A 63 -3.04 -14.13 -5.67
C GLU A 63 -4.34 -13.32 -5.64
N ILE A 64 -4.28 -12.07 -5.15
CA ILE A 64 -5.50 -11.29 -4.87
C ILE A 64 -6.13 -10.74 -6.15
N ILE A 65 -5.34 -10.14 -7.04
CA ILE A 65 -5.86 -9.60 -8.32
C ILE A 65 -6.55 -10.70 -9.13
N PRO A 66 -5.93 -11.87 -9.41
CA PRO A 66 -6.60 -12.91 -10.19
C PRO A 66 -7.86 -13.46 -9.53
N GLN A 67 -7.88 -13.57 -8.19
CA GLN A 67 -9.08 -14.00 -7.46
C GLN A 67 -10.21 -12.97 -7.58
N CYS A 68 -9.89 -11.68 -7.50
CA CYS A 68 -10.86 -10.59 -7.67
C CYS A 68 -11.39 -10.53 -9.11
N ASP A 69 -10.51 -10.61 -10.09
CA ASP A 69 -10.85 -10.62 -11.51
C ASP A 69 -11.76 -11.82 -11.85
N SER A 70 -11.45 -12.99 -11.29
CA SER A 70 -12.27 -14.20 -11.46
C SER A 70 -13.69 -14.01 -10.89
N PHE A 71 -13.81 -13.37 -9.72
CA PHE A 71 -15.11 -13.04 -9.14
C PHE A 71 -15.88 -12.03 -9.99
N ILE A 72 -15.24 -10.94 -10.40
CA ILE A 72 -15.85 -9.89 -11.25
C ILE A 72 -16.33 -10.49 -12.57
N PHE A 73 -15.49 -11.29 -13.22
CA PHE A 73 -15.81 -11.96 -14.47
C PHE A 73 -16.99 -12.92 -14.31
N PHE A 74 -17.00 -13.73 -13.25
CA PHE A 74 -18.12 -14.63 -12.94
C PHE A 74 -19.44 -13.87 -12.80
N VAL A 75 -19.46 -12.76 -12.06
CA VAL A 75 -20.68 -11.95 -11.90
C VAL A 75 -21.12 -11.34 -13.22
N ARG A 76 -20.20 -10.80 -14.03
CA ARG A 76 -20.51 -10.23 -15.35
C ARG A 76 -21.07 -11.26 -16.32
N GLN A 77 -20.57 -12.50 -16.31
CA GLN A 77 -21.17 -13.58 -17.11
C GLN A 77 -22.62 -13.88 -16.74
N LYS A 78 -23.04 -13.60 -15.50
CA LYS A 78 -24.40 -13.89 -15.01
C LYS A 78 -25.35 -12.68 -15.07
N LYS A 79 -24.83 -11.47 -14.85
CA LYS A 79 -25.62 -10.21 -14.82
C LYS A 79 -25.52 -9.40 -16.12
N GLY A 80 -24.59 -9.74 -17.00
CA GLY A 80 -24.30 -9.03 -18.26
C GLY A 80 -22.93 -8.34 -18.23
N GLU A 81 -22.28 -8.23 -19.39
CA GLU A 81 -20.91 -7.68 -19.50
C GLU A 81 -20.81 -6.21 -19.09
N SER A 82 -21.89 -5.44 -19.25
CA SER A 82 -21.99 -4.05 -18.85
C SER A 82 -22.20 -3.85 -17.35
N TYR A 83 -22.29 -4.93 -16.56
CA TYR A 83 -22.49 -4.85 -15.13
C TYR A 83 -21.28 -4.18 -14.43
N TYR A 84 -21.59 -3.22 -13.57
CA TYR A 84 -20.62 -2.52 -12.73
C TYR A 84 -20.96 -2.73 -11.27
N PHE A 85 -19.94 -2.90 -10.44
CA PHE A 85 -20.13 -2.99 -9.00
C PHE A 85 -20.25 -1.60 -8.40
N GLN A 86 -21.29 -1.39 -7.59
CA GLN A 86 -21.36 -0.21 -6.74
C GLN A 86 -20.26 -0.26 -5.67
N LYS A 87 -19.49 0.82 -5.59
CA LYS A 87 -18.45 1.01 -4.58
C LYS A 87 -19.05 1.68 -3.36
N VAL A 88 -18.92 1.05 -2.19
CA VAL A 88 -19.43 1.60 -0.92
C VAL A 88 -18.25 2.03 -0.06
N ARG A 89 -18.11 3.34 0.16
CA ARG A 89 -17.07 3.89 1.02
C ARG A 89 -17.38 3.60 2.49
N LEU A 90 -16.41 3.05 3.23
CA LEU A 90 -16.55 2.75 4.64
C LEU A 90 -16.13 3.95 5.51
N ASP A 91 -16.97 4.98 5.59
CA ASP A 91 -16.71 6.11 6.49
C ASP A 91 -17.01 5.78 7.94
N ASN A 92 -18.08 5.03 8.16
CA ASN A 92 -18.38 4.37 9.43
C ASN A 92 -18.56 2.88 9.14
N PRO A 93 -17.52 2.04 9.37
CA PRO A 93 -17.53 0.63 9.01
C PRO A 93 -18.41 -0.12 10.02
N ASN A 94 -19.72 -0.08 9.81
CA ASN A 94 -20.75 -0.77 10.59
C ASN A 94 -21.89 -1.16 9.63
N PHE A 95 -22.36 -2.41 9.70
CA PHE A 95 -23.38 -2.92 8.80
C PHE A 95 -24.70 -2.14 8.88
N GLU A 96 -25.15 -1.75 10.08
CA GLU A 96 -26.35 -0.93 10.27
C GLU A 96 -26.23 0.44 9.57
N TYR A 97 -25.06 1.07 9.68
CA TYR A 97 -24.78 2.33 9.00
C TYR A 97 -24.87 2.17 7.47
N ILE A 98 -24.27 1.11 6.93
CA ILE A 98 -24.29 0.87 5.48
C ILE A 98 -25.67 0.47 4.98
N ASN A 99 -26.39 -0.36 5.73
CA ASN A 99 -27.77 -0.74 5.40
C ASN A 99 -28.70 0.47 5.32
N LYS A 100 -28.49 1.47 6.18
CA LYS A 100 -29.27 2.71 6.16
C LYS A 100 -28.88 3.65 5.00
N ASN A 101 -27.59 3.85 4.77
CA ASN A 101 -27.11 4.91 3.85
C ASN A 101 -26.84 4.42 2.42
N TYR A 102 -26.71 3.11 2.22
CA TYR A 102 -26.39 2.48 0.93
C TYR A 102 -27.33 1.29 0.64
N ALA A 103 -28.62 1.44 0.94
CA ALA A 103 -29.61 0.37 0.85
C ALA A 103 -29.63 -0.33 -0.52
N THR A 104 -29.54 0.42 -1.63
CA THR A 104 -29.48 -0.14 -2.98
C THR A 104 -28.26 -1.04 -3.17
N ALA A 105 -27.08 -0.59 -2.76
CA ALA A 105 -25.85 -1.38 -2.85
C ALA A 105 -25.93 -2.64 -1.97
N VAL A 106 -26.55 -2.54 -0.79
CA VAL A 106 -26.78 -3.69 0.10
C VAL A 106 -27.69 -4.72 -0.58
N VAL A 107 -28.82 -4.30 -1.15
CA VAL A 107 -29.72 -5.21 -1.87
C VAL A 107 -29.02 -5.85 -3.06
N GLU A 108 -28.28 -5.06 -3.84
CA GLU A 108 -27.58 -5.55 -5.03
C GLU A 108 -26.47 -6.56 -4.69
N GLN A 109 -25.57 -6.22 -3.77
CA GLN A 109 -24.52 -7.13 -3.31
C GLN A 109 -25.13 -8.36 -2.62
N ASN A 110 -26.27 -8.19 -1.93
CA ASN A 110 -26.99 -9.31 -1.34
C ASN A 110 -27.54 -10.28 -2.40
N ASN A 111 -28.11 -9.75 -3.48
CA ASN A 111 -28.61 -10.55 -4.59
C ASN A 111 -27.47 -11.27 -5.29
N ILE A 112 -26.30 -10.64 -5.48
CA ILE A 112 -25.11 -11.29 -6.02
C ILE A 112 -24.74 -12.52 -5.18
N TYR A 113 -24.60 -12.36 -3.85
CA TYR A 113 -24.18 -13.50 -3.04
C TYR A 113 -25.24 -14.60 -2.93
N ARG A 114 -26.54 -14.24 -2.84
CA ARG A 114 -27.62 -15.23 -2.67
C ARG A 114 -27.95 -15.95 -3.97
N GLU A 115 -28.19 -15.19 -5.05
CA GLU A 115 -28.66 -15.73 -6.32
C GLU A 115 -27.53 -16.45 -7.05
N LEU A 116 -26.33 -15.87 -7.06
CA LEU A 116 -25.18 -16.42 -7.78
C LEU A 116 -24.29 -17.32 -6.92
N LYS A 117 -24.64 -17.50 -5.63
CA LYS A 117 -23.92 -18.35 -4.68
C LYS A 117 -22.43 -18.02 -4.58
N THR A 118 -22.05 -16.74 -4.66
CA THR A 118 -20.65 -16.29 -4.67
C THR A 118 -19.98 -16.25 -3.31
N TRP A 119 -20.70 -16.63 -2.25
CA TRP A 119 -20.21 -16.63 -0.87
C TRP A 119 -18.81 -17.25 -0.71
N PRO A 120 -18.49 -18.44 -1.27
CA PRO A 120 -17.16 -19.01 -1.14
C PRO A 120 -16.07 -18.18 -1.82
N MET A 121 -16.33 -17.68 -3.03
CA MET A 121 -15.36 -16.86 -3.78
C MET A 121 -15.05 -15.55 -3.07
N GLN A 122 -16.08 -14.89 -2.53
CA GLN A 122 -15.92 -13.64 -1.78
C GLN A 122 -15.25 -13.89 -0.43
N THR A 123 -15.60 -14.97 0.28
CA THR A 123 -14.93 -15.37 1.53
C THR A 123 -13.44 -15.61 1.30
N THR A 124 -13.06 -16.33 0.23
CA THR A 124 -11.66 -16.54 -0.14
C THR A 124 -10.94 -15.22 -0.40
N LEU A 125 -11.55 -14.31 -1.16
CA LEU A 125 -10.98 -12.99 -1.42
C LEU A 125 -10.79 -12.18 -0.13
N LEU A 126 -11.80 -12.15 0.75
CA LEU A 126 -11.72 -11.45 2.04
C LEU A 126 -10.65 -12.04 2.96
N ASN A 127 -10.48 -13.36 2.96
CA ASN A 127 -9.40 -14.02 3.71
C ASN A 127 -8.02 -13.62 3.18
N MET A 128 -7.83 -13.58 1.86
CA MET A 128 -6.56 -13.13 1.25
C MET A 128 -6.29 -11.64 1.54
N LEU A 129 -7.30 -10.78 1.47
CA LEU A 129 -7.18 -9.38 1.85
C LEU A 129 -6.79 -9.23 3.34
N THR A 130 -7.30 -10.12 4.19
CA THR A 130 -6.95 -10.15 5.62
C THR A 130 -5.51 -10.58 5.83
N GLU A 131 -5.05 -11.61 5.11
CA GLU A 131 -3.65 -12.03 5.14
C GLU A 131 -2.72 -10.91 4.68
N LEU A 132 -3.08 -10.20 3.61
CA LEU A 132 -2.34 -9.03 3.14
C LEU A 132 -2.24 -7.95 4.23
N ALA A 133 -3.38 -7.59 4.84
CA ALA A 133 -3.43 -6.58 5.88
C ALA A 133 -2.59 -6.96 7.11
N LEU A 134 -2.66 -8.23 7.52
CA LEU A 134 -1.83 -8.79 8.59
C LEU A 134 -0.34 -8.73 8.26
N LYS A 135 0.07 -9.09 7.03
CA LYS A 135 1.47 -8.99 6.59
C LYS A 135 1.97 -7.54 6.65
N ILE A 136 1.20 -6.58 6.15
CA ILE A 136 1.55 -5.16 6.17
C ILE A 136 1.72 -4.64 7.60
N LYS A 137 0.79 -5.00 8.50
CA LYS A 137 0.84 -4.65 9.91
C LYS A 137 2.05 -5.27 10.61
N TYR A 138 2.26 -6.58 10.41
CA TYR A 138 3.34 -7.33 11.06
C TYR A 138 4.73 -6.83 10.64
N PHE A 139 4.92 -6.57 9.33
CA PHE A 139 6.18 -6.04 8.81
C PHE A 139 6.37 -4.54 9.08
N LYS A 140 5.36 -3.83 9.60
CA LYS A 140 5.39 -2.39 9.89
C LYS A 140 5.78 -1.57 8.65
N ILE A 141 5.10 -1.87 7.55
CA ILE A 141 5.32 -1.26 6.22
C ILE A 141 4.08 -0.52 5.70
N VAL A 142 3.09 -0.21 6.53
CA VAL A 142 1.83 0.44 6.12
C VAL A 142 2.02 1.74 5.33
N ASP A 143 3.07 2.50 5.65
CA ASP A 143 3.44 3.77 5.00
C ASP A 143 4.58 3.62 3.98
N HIS A 144 4.97 2.40 3.63
CA HIS A 144 6.09 2.17 2.73
C HIS A 144 5.74 2.56 1.28
N ASP A 145 6.57 3.39 0.64
CA ASP A 145 6.29 3.98 -0.67
C ASP A 145 5.98 2.95 -1.77
N ALA A 146 6.66 1.80 -1.76
CA ALA A 146 6.39 0.72 -2.72
C ALA A 146 4.90 0.29 -2.73
N LEU A 147 4.21 0.36 -1.58
CA LEU A 147 2.80 -0.02 -1.48
C LEU A 147 1.86 0.97 -2.18
N ASN A 148 2.31 2.18 -2.54
CA ASN A 148 1.51 3.13 -3.31
C ASN A 148 0.97 2.52 -4.62
N THR A 149 1.68 1.55 -5.19
CA THR A 149 1.26 0.83 -6.40
C THR A 149 0.06 -0.10 -6.21
N ILE A 150 -0.31 -0.42 -4.97
CA ILE A 150 -1.43 -1.33 -4.65
C ILE A 150 -2.54 -0.66 -3.81
N LYS A 151 -2.34 0.57 -3.31
CA LYS A 151 -3.34 1.26 -2.46
C LYS A 151 -4.69 1.42 -3.15
N ALA A 152 -4.70 2.01 -4.35
CA ALA A 152 -5.92 2.24 -5.12
C ALA A 152 -6.71 0.95 -5.42
N PRO A 153 -6.10 -0.11 -6.01
CA PRO A 153 -6.83 -1.34 -6.26
C PRO A 153 -7.27 -2.05 -4.96
N PHE A 154 -6.47 -2.01 -3.88
CA PHE A 154 -6.90 -2.53 -2.59
C PHE A 154 -8.15 -1.81 -2.05
N VAL A 155 -8.14 -0.48 -2.04
CA VAL A 155 -9.27 0.35 -1.60
C VAL A 155 -10.52 0.02 -2.43
N GLU A 156 -10.38 -0.06 -3.74
CA GLU A 156 -11.49 -0.43 -4.64
C GLU A 156 -12.06 -1.82 -4.35
N MET A 157 -11.21 -2.83 -4.13
CA MET A 157 -11.66 -4.18 -3.80
C MET A 157 -12.44 -4.23 -2.49
N VAL A 158 -12.02 -3.45 -1.49
CA VAL A 158 -12.74 -3.33 -0.22
C VAL A 158 -14.10 -2.65 -0.42
N GLU A 159 -14.17 -1.57 -1.20
CA GLU A 159 -15.43 -0.85 -1.45
C GLU A 159 -16.44 -1.70 -2.26
N ILE A 160 -15.94 -2.52 -3.20
CA ILE A 160 -16.77 -3.47 -3.98
C ILE A 160 -17.32 -4.59 -3.10
N ASN A 161 -16.58 -5.01 -2.07
CA ASN A 161 -16.97 -6.12 -1.18
C ASN A 161 -17.44 -5.65 0.20
N ALA A 162 -17.69 -4.35 0.36
CA ALA A 162 -18.01 -3.71 1.63
C ALA A 162 -19.18 -4.36 2.37
N VAL A 163 -20.27 -4.68 1.67
CA VAL A 163 -21.47 -5.25 2.30
C VAL A 163 -21.17 -6.64 2.84
N VAL A 164 -20.56 -7.50 2.02
CA VAL A 164 -20.21 -8.87 2.41
C VAL A 164 -19.16 -8.87 3.53
N LEU A 165 -18.14 -8.00 3.43
CA LEU A 165 -17.14 -7.79 4.48
C LEU A 165 -17.79 -7.50 5.84
N LEU A 166 -18.70 -6.52 5.88
CA LEU A 166 -19.37 -6.12 7.13
C LEU A 166 -20.40 -7.15 7.60
N MET A 167 -21.11 -7.83 6.70
CA MET A 167 -22.00 -8.94 7.08
C MET A 167 -21.23 -10.07 7.76
N HIS A 168 -20.09 -10.46 7.20
CA HIS A 168 -19.25 -11.49 7.82
C HIS A 168 -18.76 -11.07 9.21
N ARG A 169 -18.28 -9.83 9.33
CA ARG A 169 -17.78 -9.30 10.60
C ARG A 169 -18.90 -9.13 11.65
N ASP A 170 -19.97 -8.43 11.31
CA ASP A 170 -20.96 -7.97 12.29
C ASP A 170 -22.03 -9.03 12.61
N ILE A 171 -22.30 -9.94 11.68
CA ILE A 171 -23.44 -10.87 11.78
C ILE A 171 -22.97 -12.33 11.88
N VAL A 172 -22.01 -12.75 11.06
CA VAL A 172 -21.67 -14.18 10.91
C VAL A 172 -20.57 -14.65 11.87
N SER A 173 -19.47 -13.90 11.96
CA SER A 173 -18.21 -14.38 12.55
C SER A 173 -17.69 -13.54 13.71
N GLY A 174 -18.29 -12.37 13.99
CA GLY A 174 -17.93 -11.49 15.10
C GLY A 174 -16.86 -10.45 14.76
N ASN A 175 -16.82 -9.39 15.58
CA ASN A 175 -16.14 -8.11 15.30
C ASN A 175 -14.62 -8.19 15.05
N SER A 176 -13.96 -9.27 15.47
CA SER A 176 -12.52 -9.46 15.22
C SER A 176 -12.20 -9.89 13.78
N THR A 177 -13.15 -10.54 13.11
CA THR A 177 -12.96 -11.06 11.76
C THR A 177 -12.87 -9.90 10.78
N TYR A 178 -11.84 -9.92 9.92
CA TYR A 178 -11.59 -8.88 8.90
C TYR A 178 -11.31 -7.46 9.43
N LEU A 179 -11.13 -7.30 10.74
CA LEU A 179 -10.83 -6.01 11.36
C LEU A 179 -9.58 -5.35 10.75
N GLU A 180 -8.54 -6.13 10.46
CA GLU A 180 -7.31 -5.60 9.87
C GLU A 180 -7.49 -5.10 8.43
N VAL A 181 -8.42 -5.70 7.67
CA VAL A 181 -8.78 -5.18 6.34
C VAL A 181 -9.37 -3.78 6.47
N ILE A 182 -10.28 -3.60 7.43
CA ILE A 182 -10.93 -2.32 7.72
C ILE A 182 -9.90 -1.29 8.23
N ASN A 183 -9.01 -1.67 9.14
CA ASN A 183 -7.97 -0.78 9.64
C ASN A 183 -7.06 -0.28 8.51
N LEU A 184 -6.60 -1.21 7.66
CA LEU A 184 -5.77 -0.86 6.52
C LEU A 184 -6.54 0.02 5.51
N TYR A 185 -7.80 -0.30 5.24
CA TYR A 185 -8.67 0.50 4.39
C TYR A 185 -8.81 1.92 4.93
N LEU A 186 -9.15 2.10 6.22
CA LEU A 186 -9.31 3.42 6.83
C LEU A 186 -8.02 4.23 6.77
N HIS A 187 -6.86 3.57 6.87
CA HIS A 187 -5.56 4.23 6.74
C HIS A 187 -5.27 4.70 5.30
N TRP A 188 -5.72 3.96 4.29
CA TRP A 188 -5.39 4.27 2.88
C TRP A 188 -6.49 4.99 2.10
N LYS A 189 -7.76 4.91 2.53
CA LYS A 189 -8.94 5.35 1.74
C LYS A 189 -8.90 6.81 1.30
N ASP A 190 -8.21 7.68 2.04
CA ASP A 190 -8.13 9.11 1.77
C ASP A 190 -6.83 9.50 1.03
N SER A 191 -5.91 8.54 0.87
CA SER A 191 -4.64 8.72 0.15
C SER A 191 -4.71 8.35 -1.33
N VAL A 192 -5.85 7.84 -1.79
CA VAL A 192 -6.04 7.41 -3.18
C VAL A 192 -6.77 8.47 -3.99
N ASP A 193 -6.34 8.68 -5.23
CA ASP A 193 -7.00 9.60 -6.16
C ASP A 193 -8.34 8.98 -6.61
N ARG A 194 -9.44 9.67 -6.27
CA ARG A 194 -10.81 9.25 -6.56
C ARG A 194 -11.43 9.96 -7.76
N ARG A 195 -10.66 10.83 -8.44
CA ARG A 195 -11.15 11.61 -9.58
C ARG A 195 -11.49 10.71 -10.75
N LEU A 196 -12.50 11.10 -11.51
CA LEU A 196 -12.89 10.38 -12.72
C LEU A 196 -11.74 10.38 -13.74
N PRO A 197 -11.61 9.34 -14.58
CA PRO A 197 -10.62 9.32 -15.66
C PRO A 197 -10.67 10.59 -16.52
N ASP A 198 -11.87 11.09 -16.83
CA ASP A 198 -12.06 12.28 -17.66
C ASP A 198 -11.55 13.55 -16.99
N GLU A 199 -11.76 13.70 -15.68
CA GLU A 199 -11.23 14.84 -14.91
C GLU A 199 -9.70 14.84 -14.90
N ARG A 200 -9.09 13.66 -14.74
CA ARG A 200 -7.62 13.49 -14.79
C ARG A 200 -7.06 13.75 -16.18
N SER A 201 -7.75 13.28 -17.22
CA SER A 201 -7.38 13.50 -18.62
C SER A 201 -7.41 14.99 -18.95
N ASN A 202 -8.49 15.68 -18.58
CA ASN A 202 -8.63 17.12 -18.84
C ASN A 202 -7.55 17.95 -18.13
N GLU A 203 -7.24 17.66 -16.87
CA GLU A 203 -6.15 18.34 -16.16
C GLU A 203 -4.79 18.11 -16.83
N LEU A 204 -4.51 16.87 -17.27
CA LEU A 204 -3.26 16.54 -17.96
C LEU A 204 -3.16 17.31 -19.28
N MET A 205 -4.25 17.36 -20.05
CA MET A 205 -4.32 18.09 -21.32
C MET A 205 -4.12 19.60 -21.11
N MET A 206 -4.69 20.17 -20.05
CA MET A 206 -4.44 21.57 -19.68
C MET A 206 -2.97 21.82 -19.33
N LYS A 207 -2.35 20.97 -18.51
CA LYS A 207 -0.91 21.10 -18.19
C LYS A 207 -0.01 20.97 -19.41
N ILE A 208 -0.37 20.10 -20.36
CA ILE A 208 0.35 19.96 -21.63
C ILE A 208 0.22 21.26 -22.44
N ALA A 209 -1.00 21.81 -22.57
CA ALA A 209 -1.23 23.05 -23.29
C ALA A 209 -0.44 24.24 -22.70
N ASP A 210 -0.42 24.37 -21.37
CA ASP A 210 0.34 25.42 -20.68
C ASP A 210 1.85 25.29 -20.92
N ASN A 211 2.38 24.06 -20.92
CA ASN A 211 3.79 23.80 -21.21
C ASN A 211 4.15 24.10 -22.67
N VAL A 212 3.26 23.78 -23.62
CA VAL A 212 3.46 24.10 -25.05
C VAL A 212 3.51 25.63 -25.24
N LEU A 213 2.57 26.36 -24.65
CA LEU A 213 2.55 27.83 -24.68
C LEU A 213 3.81 28.45 -24.05
N ALA A 214 4.32 27.87 -22.97
CA ALA A 214 5.56 28.32 -22.35
C ALA A 214 6.78 28.12 -23.26
N VAL A 215 6.86 26.97 -23.95
CA VAL A 215 7.94 26.66 -24.91
C VAL A 215 7.90 27.60 -26.12
N GLU A 216 6.71 27.85 -26.68
CA GLU A 216 6.56 28.77 -27.82
C GLU A 216 7.00 30.20 -27.48
N LYS A 217 6.68 30.69 -26.28
CA LYS A 217 7.16 32.00 -25.79
C LYS A 217 8.68 32.06 -25.69
N VAL A 218 9.33 30.99 -25.21
CA VAL A 218 10.80 30.92 -25.12
C VAL A 218 11.45 30.92 -26.51
N ILE A 219 10.86 30.21 -27.48
CA ILE A 219 11.35 30.18 -28.87
C ILE A 219 11.18 31.55 -29.54
N ALA A 220 10.06 32.24 -29.32
CA ALA A 220 9.79 33.56 -29.88
C ALA A 220 10.78 34.62 -29.37
N VAL A 221 11.20 34.54 -28.10
CA VAL A 221 12.20 35.45 -27.51
C VAL A 221 13.60 35.21 -28.07
N LYS A 222 13.97 33.95 -28.38
CA LYS A 222 15.29 33.62 -28.97
C LYS A 222 15.44 33.96 -30.45
N LYS A 223 14.35 34.28 -31.15
CA LYS A 223 14.35 34.66 -32.58
C LYS A 223 14.41 36.18 -32.82
N LYS A 224 14.47 36.99 -31.76
CA LYS A 224 14.74 38.44 -31.82
C LYS A 224 16.18 38.71 -31.41
#